data_AF-A0A7J9QWL6-F1
#
_entry.id   AF-A0A7J9QWL6-F1
#
_cell.length_a   1.000
_cell.length_b   1.000
_cell.length_c   1.000
_cell.angle_alpha   90.00
_cell.angle_beta   90.00
_cell.angle_gamma   90.00
#
_symmetry.space_group_name_H-M   'P 1'
#
loop_
_entity.id
_entity.type
_entity.pdbx_description
1 polymer ?
#
loop_
_entity_poly.entity_id
_entity_poly.type
_entity_poly.pdbx_seq_one_letter_code
_entity_poly.pdbx_strand_id
1 'polypeptide(L)' 'MEKKREIPIEIDDHFRLFGKEPWEVDYGEKCPVCDVRIDEYGFCSCGSSGD' A
#
# COMPACT_ATOMS: atom_id res chain seq x y z
N MET A 1 -15.36 16.43 6.58
CA MET A 1 -14.13 17.24 6.51
C MET A 1 -13.36 16.74 5.31
N GLU A 2 -13.34 17.51 4.23
CA GLU A 2 -12.58 17.13 3.04
C GLU A 2 -11.10 17.14 3.43
N LYS A 3 -10.46 15.96 3.47
CA LYS A 3 -9.01 15.87 3.69
C LYS A 3 -8.35 16.56 2.51
N LYS A 4 -7.77 17.74 2.76
CA LYS A 4 -6.95 18.43 1.77
C LYS A 4 -5.72 17.57 1.52
N ARG A 5 -5.51 17.12 0.28
CA ARG A 5 -4.29 16.40 -0.11
C ARG A 5 -3.07 17.26 0.19
N GLU A 6 -2.12 16.71 0.95
CA GLU A 6 -0.87 17.40 1.30
C GLU A 6 0.15 17.33 0.15
N ILE A 7 0.10 16.25 -0.65
CA ILE A 7 0.97 16.02 -1.79
C ILE A 7 0.21 16.38 -3.09
N PRO A 8 0.78 17.24 -3.96
CA PRO A 8 0.22 17.48 -5.30
C PRO A 8 0.18 16.20 -6.14
N ILE A 9 -0.91 15.99 -6.87
CA ILE A 9 -1.16 14.75 -7.63
C ILE A 9 -0.11 14.52 -8.74
N GLU A 10 0.48 15.59 -9.25
CA GLU A 10 1.48 15.56 -10.31
C GLU A 10 2.80 14.92 -9.87
N ILE A 11 3.07 14.88 -8.55
CA ILE A 11 4.27 14.29 -7.96
C ILE A 11 3.96 13.12 -7.01
N ASP A 12 2.68 12.75 -6.89
CA ASP A 12 2.25 11.62 -6.07
C ASP A 12 2.37 10.32 -6.87
N ASP A 13 3.57 9.74 -6.84
CA ASP A 13 3.84 8.49 -7.54
C ASP A 13 3.01 7.32 -7.00
N HIS A 14 2.67 7.31 -5.70
CA HIS A 14 1.83 6.25 -5.15
C HIS A 14 0.41 6.35 -5.72
N PHE A 15 -0.21 7.53 -5.66
CA PHE A 15 -1.53 7.74 -6.24
C PHE A 15 -1.54 7.50 -7.75
N ARG A 16 -0.48 7.90 -8.47
CA ARG A 16 -0.33 7.65 -9.91
C ARG A 16 -0.26 6.16 -10.26
N LEU A 17 0.41 5.34 -9.45
CA LEU A 17 0.57 3.91 -9.70
C LEU A 17 -0.65 3.09 -9.25
N PHE A 18 -1.27 3.46 -8.13
CA PHE A 18 -2.27 2.62 -7.44
C PHE A 18 -3.68 3.20 -7.44
N GLY A 19 -3.85 4.48 -7.82
CA GLY A 19 -5.15 5.15 -7.90
C GLY A 19 -5.82 5.45 -6.55
N LYS A 20 -5.08 5.32 -5.45
CA LYS A 20 -5.53 5.52 -4.06
C LYS A 20 -4.39 6.05 -3.20
N GLU A 21 -4.70 6.58 -2.02
CA GLU A 21 -3.69 7.03 -1.05
C GLU A 21 -3.02 5.85 -0.32
N PRO A 22 -1.79 6.00 0.20
CA PRO A 22 -1.10 4.92 0.91
C PRO A 22 -1.85 4.34 2.12
N TRP A 23 -2.66 5.16 2.80
CA TRP A 23 -3.49 4.72 3.94
C TRP A 23 -4.84 4.12 3.52
N GLU A 24 -5.18 4.15 2.24
CA GLU A 24 -6.34 3.45 1.68
C GLU A 24 -5.98 2.05 1.19
N VAL A 25 -4.71 1.65 1.31
CA VAL A 25 -4.26 0.28 1.04
C VAL A 25 -4.81 -0.66 2.11
N ASP A 26 -5.53 -1.68 1.68
CA ASP A 26 -6.06 -2.71 2.58
C ASP A 26 -4.97 -3.72 2.94
N TYR A 27 -4.94 -4.12 4.21
CA TYR A 27 -3.97 -5.08 4.74
C TYR A 27 -4.68 -6.27 5.38
N GLY A 28 -4.35 -7.46 4.92
CA GLY A 28 -4.93 -8.72 5.37
C GLY A 28 -4.12 -9.39 6.48
N GLU A 29 -3.90 -10.70 6.30
CA GLU A 29 -3.17 -11.55 7.24
C GLU A 29 -1.67 -11.20 7.31
N LYS A 30 -0.98 -11.74 8.32
CA LYS A 30 0.47 -11.58 8.46
C LYS A 30 1.22 -12.64 7.68
N CYS A 31 2.27 -12.22 6.98
CA CYS A 31 3.22 -13.11 6.34
C CYS A 31 3.89 -14.01 7.40
N PRO A 32 3.92 -15.34 7.22
CA PRO A 32 4.55 -16.25 8.18
C PRO A 32 6.09 -16.14 8.21
N VAL A 33 6.70 -15.45 7.24
CA VAL A 33 8.16 -15.27 7.15
C VAL A 33 8.61 -14.00 7.87
N CYS A 34 7.94 -12.87 7.61
CA CYS A 34 8.36 -11.57 8.15
C CYS A 34 7.41 -10.97 9.21
N ASP A 35 6.31 -11.64 9.54
CA ASP A 35 5.29 -11.19 10.52
C ASP A 35 4.68 -9.79 10.22
N VAL A 36 4.84 -9.30 8.99
CA VAL A 36 4.21 -8.06 8.48
C VAL A 36 2.94 -8.41 7.73
N ARG A 37 1.93 -7.52 7.78
CA ARG A 37 0.69 -7.70 7.03
C ARG A 37 0.92 -7.69 5.53
N ILE A 38 0.23 -8.59 4.83
CA ILE A 38 0.19 -8.64 3.37
C ILE A 38 -0.81 -7.60 2.88
N ASP A 39 -0.41 -6.76 1.93
CA ASP A 39 -1.31 -5.78 1.31
C ASP A 39 -2.27 -6.43 0.31
N GLU A 40 -3.27 -5.69 -0.14
CA GLU A 40 -4.27 -6.14 -1.13
C GLU A 40 -3.70 -6.57 -2.48
N TYR A 41 -2.45 -6.18 -2.77
CA TYR A 41 -1.72 -6.58 -3.97
C TYR A 41 -0.92 -7.88 -3.77
N GLY A 42 -1.00 -8.46 -2.57
CA GLY A 42 -0.31 -9.69 -2.21
C GLY A 42 1.14 -9.46 -1.83
N PHE A 43 1.57 -8.23 -1.53
CA PHE A 43 2.96 -7.95 -1.16
C PHE A 43 3.14 -7.78 0.35
N CYS A 44 4.32 -8.17 0.83
CA CYS A 44 4.78 -7.93 2.19
C CYS A 44 6.25 -7.48 2.16
N SER A 45 6.80 -7.06 3.31
CA SER A 45 8.15 -6.47 3.38
C SER A 45 9.29 -7.40 2.98
N CYS A 46 9.10 -8.73 2.99
CA CYS A 46 10.15 -9.67 2.56
C CYS A 46 10.09 -10.05 1.08
N GLY A 47 9.07 -9.60 0.34
CA GLY A 47 8.92 -9.90 -1.08
C GLY A 47 8.66 -11.38 -1.40
N SER A 48 8.38 -12.21 -0.40
CA SER A 48 8.14 -13.66 -0.57
C SER A 48 6.71 -14.00 -1.00
N SER A 49 5.81 -13.03 -1.03
CA SER A 49 4.45 -13.24 -1.50
C SER A 49 4.42 -12.89 -3.00
N GLY A 50 4.64 -13.95 -3.81
CA GLY A 50 4.80 -13.87 -5.26
C GLY A 50 5.40 -15.13 -5.92
N ASP A 51 5.22 -16.32 -5.32
CA ASP A 51 5.49 -17.64 -5.92
C ASP A 51 4.30 -18.58 -5.69
#